data_AF-A0A2D4MIS9-F1
#
_entry.id   AF-A0A2D4MIS9-F1
#
_cell.length_a   1.000
_cell.length_b   1.000
_cell.length_c   1.000
_cell.angle_alpha   90.00
_cell.angle_beta   90.00
_cell.angle_gamma   90.00
#
_symmetry.space_group_name_H-M   'P 1'
#
loop_
_entity.id
_entity.type
_entity.pdbx_description
1 polymer ?
#
loop_
_entity_poly.entity_id
_entity_poly.type
_entity_poly.pdbx_seq_one_letter_code
_entity_poly.pdbx_strand_id
1 'polypeptide(L)'
;VDLNLDQVKAWLKPRLGKEATIAKAKGILKNFLIEPFVPHKQTEEFYVCIYAAREGDYVLFHHQGGVDVGDVDAKAQKLLVRVDCKLSESDIKNLLLVHVPLDKKE
;
A
#
# COMPACT_ATOMS: atom_id res chain seq x y z
N VAL A 1 -14.38 9.56 -1.82
CA VAL A 1 -13.24 9.82 -0.90
C VAL A 1 -13.58 11.10 -0.16
N ASP A 2 -13.29 11.18 1.14
CA ASP A 2 -13.71 12.27 2.03
C ASP A 2 -15.22 12.52 2.05
N LEU A 3 -15.97 11.59 2.66
CA LEU A 3 -17.43 11.64 2.77
C LEU A 3 -17.87 11.49 4.22
N ASN A 4 -18.90 12.23 4.62
CA ASN A 4 -19.57 12.01 5.90
C ASN A 4 -20.43 10.74 5.89
N LEU A 5 -20.89 10.28 7.06
CA LEU A 5 -21.60 9.00 7.18
C LEU A 5 -22.86 8.91 6.31
N ASP A 6 -23.63 9.99 6.17
CA ASP A 6 -24.84 10.00 5.33
C ASP A 6 -24.52 9.98 3.83
N GLN A 7 -23.45 10.68 3.44
CA GLN A 7 -22.91 10.60 2.09
C GLN A 7 -22.36 9.21 1.77
N VAL A 8 -21.71 8.52 2.73
CA VAL A 8 -21.26 7.13 2.56
C VAL A 8 -22.45 6.19 2.36
N LYS A 9 -23.54 6.33 3.15
CA LYS A 9 -24.78 5.56 2.93
C LYS A 9 -25.35 5.78 1.53
N ALA A 10 -25.40 7.04 1.07
CA ALA A 10 -25.86 7.37 -0.28
C ALA A 10 -24.92 6.79 -1.37
N TRP A 11 -23.61 6.76 -1.11
CA TRP A 11 -22.61 6.19 -2.02
C TRP A 11 -22.70 4.67 -2.09
N LEU A 12 -23.00 3.99 -0.98
CA LEU A 12 -23.17 2.55 -0.90
C LEU A 12 -24.48 2.06 -1.52
N LYS A 13 -25.58 2.80 -1.37
CA LYS A 13 -26.92 2.40 -1.85
C LYS A 13 -26.98 1.92 -3.31
N PRO A 14 -26.33 2.57 -4.30
CA PRO A 14 -26.32 2.09 -5.68
C PRO A 14 -25.28 1.00 -5.96
N ARG A 15 -24.40 0.64 -5.01
CA ARG A 15 -23.28 -0.29 -5.21
C ARG A 15 -23.43 -1.58 -4.43
N LEU A 16 -23.96 -1.51 -3.22
CA LEU A 16 -24.20 -2.63 -2.34
C LEU A 16 -25.22 -3.58 -2.96
N GLY A 17 -24.85 -4.86 -3.06
CA GLY A 17 -25.70 -5.88 -3.67
C GLY A 17 -25.82 -5.77 -5.19
N LYS A 18 -25.04 -4.89 -5.84
CA LYS A 18 -24.95 -4.81 -7.29
C LYS A 18 -23.79 -5.63 -7.82
N GLU A 19 -23.96 -6.07 -9.05
CA GLU A 19 -22.94 -6.80 -9.79
C GLU A 19 -21.90 -5.83 -10.35
N ALA A 20 -20.64 -6.13 -10.11
CA ALA A 20 -19.50 -5.43 -10.66
C ALA A 20 -18.64 -6.41 -11.47
N THR A 21 -18.06 -5.91 -12.56
CA THR A 21 -17.12 -6.66 -13.39
C THR A 21 -15.74 -6.06 -13.20
N ILE A 22 -14.78 -6.86 -12.72
CA ILE A 22 -13.37 -6.49 -12.57
C ILE A 22 -12.57 -7.42 -13.48
N ALA A 23 -12.01 -6.85 -14.55
CA ALA A 23 -11.35 -7.58 -15.63
C ALA A 23 -12.25 -8.72 -16.17
N LYS A 24 -11.90 -9.99 -15.89
CA LYS A 24 -12.65 -11.18 -16.34
C LYS A 24 -13.64 -11.70 -15.29
N ALA A 25 -13.57 -11.21 -14.05
CA ALA A 25 -14.39 -11.69 -12.95
C ALA A 25 -15.65 -10.83 -12.81
N LYS A 26 -16.79 -11.49 -12.62
CA LYS A 26 -18.10 -10.86 -12.38
C LYS A 26 -18.64 -11.33 -11.05
N GLY A 27 -19.05 -10.40 -10.19
CA GLY A 27 -19.49 -10.74 -8.84
C GLY A 27 -20.29 -9.64 -8.18
N ILE A 28 -20.98 -9.98 -7.08
CA ILE A 28 -21.80 -9.04 -6.34
C ILE A 28 -20.97 -8.40 -5.22
N LEU A 29 -20.99 -7.07 -5.14
CA LEU A 29 -20.35 -6.33 -4.06
C LEU A 29 -21.16 -6.46 -2.76
N LYS A 30 -20.72 -7.35 -1.86
CA LYS A 30 -21.40 -7.63 -0.57
C LYS A 30 -20.69 -7.02 0.65
N ASN A 31 -19.36 -6.86 0.57
CA ASN A 31 -18.54 -6.40 1.67
C ASN A 31 -17.87 -5.07 1.30
N PHE A 32 -17.94 -4.09 2.19
CA PHE A 32 -17.33 -2.77 2.05
C PHE A 32 -16.57 -2.44 3.33
N LEU A 33 -15.46 -1.72 3.19
CA LEU A 33 -14.67 -1.20 4.30
C LEU A 33 -14.84 0.32 4.37
N ILE A 34 -15.13 0.86 5.55
CA ILE A 34 -15.29 2.29 5.80
C ILE A 34 -14.25 2.67 6.85
N GLU A 35 -13.38 3.59 6.50
CA GLU A 35 -12.31 4.10 7.36
C GLU A 35 -12.33 5.63 7.38
N PRO A 36 -11.82 6.28 8.44
CA PRO A 36 -11.70 7.73 8.48
C PRO A 36 -10.86 8.25 7.31
N PHE A 37 -11.28 9.37 6.73
CA PHE A 37 -10.45 10.06 5.74
C PHE A 37 -9.21 10.65 6.43
N VAL A 38 -8.04 10.36 5.88
CA VAL A 38 -6.76 10.90 6.34
C VAL A 38 -6.31 11.95 5.33
N PRO A 39 -6.38 13.26 5.64
CA PRO A 39 -5.83 14.29 4.78
C PRO A 39 -4.31 14.17 4.72
N HIS A 40 -3.74 14.01 3.54
CA HIS A 40 -2.30 13.90 3.34
C HIS A 40 -1.91 14.46 1.98
N LYS A 41 -0.63 14.84 1.82
CA LYS A 41 -0.07 15.22 0.51
C LYS A 41 0.51 13.99 -0.19
N GLN A 42 0.68 14.06 -1.52
CA GLN A 42 1.31 12.97 -2.30
C GLN A 42 2.69 12.59 -1.77
N THR A 43 3.44 13.55 -1.23
CA THR A 43 4.77 13.35 -0.62
C THR A 43 4.73 12.58 0.70
N GLU A 44 3.55 12.24 1.19
CA GLU A 44 3.32 11.50 2.43
C GLU A 44 2.75 10.10 2.16
N GLU A 45 2.49 9.77 0.89
CA GLU A 45 2.17 8.42 0.47
C GLU A 45 3.45 7.61 0.27
N PHE A 46 3.54 6.47 0.94
CA PHE A 46 4.66 5.55 0.84
C PHE A 46 4.17 4.17 0.40
N TYR A 47 5.01 3.43 -0.29
CA TYR A 47 4.73 2.03 -0.65
C TYR A 47 5.63 1.09 0.14
N VAL A 48 5.00 0.09 0.77
CA VAL A 48 5.67 -1.02 1.44
C VAL A 48 5.05 -2.33 0.95
N CYS A 49 5.89 -3.29 0.59
CA CYS A 49 5.43 -4.64 0.26
C CYS A 49 6.40 -5.66 0.85
N ILE A 50 5.85 -6.73 1.44
CA ILE A 50 6.62 -7.85 1.98
C ILE A 50 6.07 -9.12 1.36
N TYR A 51 6.94 -9.90 0.71
CA TYR A 51 6.54 -11.20 0.18
C TYR A 51 7.63 -12.25 0.40
N ALA A 52 7.19 -13.49 0.61
CA ALA A 52 8.08 -14.62 0.82
C ALA A 52 8.61 -15.17 -0.51
N ALA A 53 9.88 -15.56 -0.51
CA ALA A 53 10.56 -16.31 -1.55
C ALA A 53 11.30 -17.50 -0.94
N ARG A 54 11.91 -18.34 -1.78
CA ARG A 54 12.60 -19.56 -1.30
C ARG A 54 13.82 -19.23 -0.44
N GLU A 55 14.48 -18.13 -0.77
CA GLU A 55 15.70 -17.60 -0.15
C GLU A 55 15.44 -16.80 1.14
N GLY A 56 14.19 -16.46 1.42
CA GLY A 56 13.77 -15.61 2.54
C GLY A 56 12.65 -14.65 2.15
N ASP A 57 12.49 -13.57 2.91
CA ASP A 57 11.45 -12.56 2.71
C ASP A 57 12.01 -11.31 2.03
N TYR A 58 11.36 -10.87 0.95
CA TYR A 58 11.67 -9.61 0.30
C TYR A 58 10.86 -8.48 0.92
N VAL A 59 11.55 -7.41 1.32
CA VAL A 59 10.96 -6.14 1.77
C VAL A 59 11.22 -5.11 0.69
N LEU A 60 10.15 -4.53 0.16
CA LEU A 60 10.17 -3.49 -0.87
C LEU A 60 9.73 -2.17 -0.26
N PHE A 61 10.45 -1.10 -0.58
CA PHE A 61 10.11 0.25 -0.16
C PHE A 61 10.20 1.24 -1.33
N HIS A 62 9.19 2.09 -1.48
CA HIS A 62 9.23 3.22 -2.40
C HIS A 62 8.69 4.50 -1.75
N HIS A 63 9.44 5.59 -1.93
CA HIS A 63 9.14 6.89 -1.33
C HIS A 63 8.01 7.66 -2.03
N GLN A 64 7.62 7.23 -3.24
CA GLN A 64 6.48 7.72 -3.99
C GLN A 64 5.41 6.63 -4.02
N GLY A 65 4.52 6.64 -3.02
CA GLY A 65 3.37 5.75 -2.97
C GLY A 65 2.23 6.21 -3.89
N GLY A 66 1.06 5.62 -3.66
CA GLY A 66 -0.17 6.00 -4.33
C GLY A 66 -0.62 5.07 -5.45
N VAL A 67 -1.76 5.45 -6.06
CA VAL A 67 -2.34 4.71 -7.19
C VAL A 67 -1.41 4.71 -8.41
N ASP A 68 -0.61 5.77 -8.57
CA ASP A 68 0.29 5.99 -9.71
C ASP A 68 1.72 5.46 -9.50
N VAL A 69 1.93 4.56 -8.53
CA VAL A 69 3.25 3.96 -8.26
C VAL A 69 3.85 3.26 -9.51
N GLY A 70 2.98 2.70 -10.35
CA GLY A 70 3.35 2.04 -11.60
C GLY A 70 4.12 0.73 -11.37
N ASP A 71 5.18 0.50 -12.15
CA ASP A 71 6.07 -0.66 -11.99
C ASP A 71 6.97 -0.50 -10.76
N VAL A 72 6.41 -0.88 -9.61
CA VAL A 72 7.08 -0.80 -8.32
C VAL A 72 8.23 -1.79 -8.19
N ASP A 73 8.22 -2.89 -8.93
CA ASP A 73 9.28 -3.89 -8.89
C ASP A 73 10.59 -3.39 -9.49
N ALA A 74 10.52 -2.47 -10.46
CA ALA A 74 11.70 -1.83 -11.04
C ALA A 74 12.17 -0.60 -10.23
N LYS A 75 11.25 0.08 -9.53
CA LYS A 75 11.52 1.38 -8.88
C LYS A 75 11.78 1.30 -7.37
N ALA A 76 11.26 0.28 -6.71
CA ALA A 76 11.38 0.14 -5.26
C ALA A 76 12.77 -0.35 -4.85
N GLN A 77 13.21 0.10 -3.68
CA GLN A 77 14.36 -0.48 -3.00
C GLN A 77 13.96 -1.86 -2.48
N LYS A 78 14.83 -2.86 -2.70
CA LYS A 78 14.57 -4.26 -2.33
C LYS A 78 15.61 -4.71 -1.29
N LEU A 79 15.13 -5.29 -0.21
CA LEU A 79 15.95 -5.91 0.83
C LEU A 79 15.52 -7.37 0.99
N LEU A 80 16.47 -8.30 0.91
CA LEU A 80 16.22 -9.72 1.17
C LEU A 80 16.60 -10.05 2.61
N VAL A 81 15.62 -10.42 3.42
CA VAL A 81 15.81 -11.00 4.74
C VAL A 81 15.91 -12.51 4.58
N ARG A 82 17.11 -13.07 4.70
CA ARG A 82 17.34 -14.51 4.56
C ARG A 82 16.60 -15.33 5.62
N VAL A 83 16.36 -16.60 5.32
CA VAL A 83 15.82 -17.57 6.28
C VAL A 83 16.68 -17.58 7.56
N ASP A 84 16.01 -17.61 8.73
CA ASP A 84 16.61 -17.53 10.07
C ASP A 84 17.42 -16.25 10.36
N CYS A 85 17.37 -15.25 9.49
CA CYS A 85 17.95 -13.93 9.75
C CYS A 85 16.89 -12.96 10.26
N LYS A 86 17.32 -11.97 11.05
CA LYS A 86 16.47 -10.87 11.51
C LYS A 86 16.71 -9.63 10.67
N LEU A 87 15.63 -8.90 10.41
CA LEU A 87 15.71 -7.57 9.82
C LEU A 87 16.31 -6.60 10.86
N SER A 88 17.40 -5.92 10.52
CA SER A 88 17.98 -4.89 11.39
C SER A 88 17.48 -3.49 11.01
N GLU A 89 17.27 -2.63 12.01
CA GLU A 89 16.88 -1.23 11.77
C GLU A 89 17.91 -0.47 10.92
N SER A 90 19.20 -0.80 11.09
CA SER A 90 20.28 -0.26 10.28
C SER A 90 20.13 -0.59 8.80
N ASP A 91 19.72 -1.83 8.47
CA ASP A 91 19.53 -2.23 7.08
C ASP A 91 18.35 -1.49 6.44
N ILE A 92 17.27 -1.28 7.20
CA ILE A 92 16.11 -0.49 6.74
C ILE A 92 16.52 0.95 6.42
N LYS A 93 17.20 1.61 7.37
CA LYS A 93 17.60 3.02 7.21
C LYS A 93 18.59 3.21 6.05
N ASN A 94 19.53 2.28 5.89
CA ASN A 94 20.61 2.40 4.90
C ASN A 94 20.22 1.92 3.50
N LEU A 95 19.30 0.95 3.36
CA LEU A 95 18.98 0.33 2.08
C LEU A 95 17.58 0.70 1.58
N LEU A 96 16.58 0.76 2.47
CA LEU A 96 15.19 1.01 2.08
C LEU A 96 14.85 2.51 2.10
N LEU A 97 15.28 3.24 3.12
CA LEU A 97 14.90 4.65 3.34
C LEU A 97 15.83 5.67 2.68
N VAL A 98 16.66 5.28 1.71
CA VAL A 98 17.67 6.17 1.09
C VAL A 98 17.05 7.45 0.52
N HIS A 99 15.91 7.32 -0.15
CA HIS A 99 15.22 8.41 -0.86
C HIS A 99 14.11 9.09 -0.04
N VAL A 100 13.95 8.74 1.24
CA VAL A 100 12.98 9.40 2.12
C VAL A 100 13.56 10.74 2.60
N PRO A 101 12.76 11.80 2.77
CA PRO A 101 13.23 13.03 3.41
C PRO A 101 13.75 12.77 4.83
N LEU A 102 14.83 13.44 5.24
CA LEU A 102 15.47 13.24 6.55
C LEU A 102 14.50 13.43 7.72
N ASP A 103 13.55 14.36 7.58
CA ASP A 103 12.50 14.63 8.58
C ASP A 103 11.54 13.45 8.83
N LYS A 104 11.59 12.42 7.99
CA LYS A 104 10.76 11.20 8.08
C LYS A 104 11.60 9.91 8.22
N LYS A 105 12.91 10.03 8.51
CA LYS A 105 13.81 8.87 8.70
C LYS A 105 14.05 8.47 10.16
N GLU A 106 13.51 9.23 11.12
CA GLU A 106 13.59 8.92 12.56
C GLU A 106 12.39 8.13 13.06
#